data_AF-A0A387HAS6-F1
#
_entry.id   AF-A0A387HAS6-F1
#
_cell.length_a   1.000
_cell.length_b   1.000
_cell.length_c   1.000
_cell.angle_alpha   90.00
_cell.angle_beta   90.00
_cell.angle_gamma   90.00
#
_symmetry.space_group_name_H-M   'P 1'
#
loop_
_entity.id
_entity.type
_entity.pdbx_description
1 polymer ?
#
loop_
_entity_poly.entity_id
_entity_poly.type
_entity_poly.pdbx_seq_one_letter_code
_entity_poly.pdbx_strand_id
1 'polypeptide(L)'
;MRTPGPQPDTPIPHVRGHCHDDLLWVIALSGDIEDAVVALVEEATLRAERATAHLLVYDLDAMGFCDSSLLNHLLRTARQRHVVLAGTNPFMDRLLDVTGVAHVFTRVATLDAARSLTSDERAVDDRQ
;
A
#
# COMPACT_ATOMS: atom_id res chain seq x y z
N MET A 1 -17.56 -22.54 -22.71
CA MET A 1 -17.15 -21.61 -21.64
C MET A 1 -15.81 -21.05 -22.07
N ARG A 2 -15.77 -19.82 -22.60
CA ARG A 2 -14.55 -19.23 -23.16
C ARG A 2 -13.69 -18.74 -21.99
N THR A 3 -12.52 -19.32 -21.79
CA THR A 3 -11.45 -18.66 -21.03
C THR A 3 -11.05 -17.41 -21.82
N PRO A 4 -11.06 -16.21 -21.23
CA PRO A 4 -10.45 -15.07 -21.90
C PRO A 4 -8.95 -15.38 -22.00
N GLY A 5 -8.41 -15.30 -23.22
CA GLY A 5 -6.96 -15.34 -23.43
C GLY A 5 -6.30 -14.16 -22.71
N PRO A 6 -5.00 -14.24 -22.39
CA PRO A 6 -4.28 -13.15 -21.74
C PRO A 6 -4.45 -11.86 -22.55
N GLN A 7 -5.01 -10.82 -21.94
CA GLN A 7 -5.18 -9.51 -22.57
C GLN A 7 -3.78 -8.89 -22.77
N PRO A 8 -3.43 -8.46 -23.99
CA PRO A 8 -2.06 -8.03 -24.32
C PRO A 8 -1.66 -6.65 -23.75
N ASP A 9 -2.49 -6.04 -22.90
CA ASP A 9 -2.28 -4.71 -22.33
C ASP A 9 -2.38 -4.69 -20.79
N THR A 10 -2.20 -5.83 -20.10
CA THR A 10 -2.09 -5.79 -18.64
C THR A 10 -0.80 -5.03 -18.29
N PRO A 11 -0.88 -3.86 -17.62
CA PRO A 11 0.31 -3.15 -17.21
C PRO A 11 1.12 -4.07 -16.31
N ILE A 12 2.40 -4.26 -16.65
CA ILE A 12 3.30 -5.13 -15.88
C ILE A 12 3.22 -4.68 -14.42
N PRO A 13 2.95 -5.60 -13.48
CA PRO A 13 2.86 -5.22 -12.10
C PRO A 13 4.22 -4.71 -11.63
N HIS A 14 4.25 -3.45 -11.18
CA HIS A 14 5.46 -2.82 -10.69
C HIS A 14 5.32 -2.56 -9.20
N VAL A 15 6.26 -3.11 -8.44
CA VAL A 15 6.45 -2.81 -7.02
C VAL A 15 7.69 -1.93 -6.91
N ARG A 16 7.52 -0.68 -6.49
CA ARG A 16 8.65 0.22 -6.20
C ARG A 16 8.62 0.66 -4.75
N GLY A 17 9.57 0.14 -3.98
CA GLY A 17 9.87 0.60 -2.63
C GLY A 17 10.95 1.69 -2.66
N HIS A 18 10.66 2.86 -2.13
CA HIS A 18 11.68 3.89 -1.91
C HIS A 18 11.46 4.61 -0.57
N CYS A 19 12.56 5.00 0.08
CA CYS A 19 12.50 5.90 1.21
C CYS A 19 12.26 7.34 0.74
N HIS A 20 11.48 8.08 1.50
CA HIS A 20 11.26 9.50 1.36
C HIS A 20 11.53 10.14 2.74
N ASP A 21 12.48 11.07 2.79
CA ASP A 21 12.85 11.84 3.99
C ASP A 21 13.18 11.00 5.24
N ASP A 22 13.75 9.80 5.05
CA ASP A 22 14.17 8.81 6.08
C ASP A 22 13.07 8.31 7.05
N LEU A 23 11.88 8.93 7.06
CA LEU A 23 10.77 8.60 7.94
C LEU A 23 9.60 7.92 7.23
N LEU A 24 9.51 8.09 5.91
CA LEU A 24 8.44 7.56 5.07
C LEU A 24 8.99 6.49 4.13
N TRP A 25 8.34 5.33 4.07
CA TRP A 25 8.60 4.36 3.02
C TRP A 25 7.36 4.19 2.14
N VAL A 26 7.53 4.39 0.84
CA VAL A 26 6.45 4.28 -0.13
C VAL A 26 6.64 3.03 -0.97
N ILE A 27 5.63 2.15 -0.97
CA ILE A 27 5.52 0.99 -1.85
C ILE A 27 4.42 1.31 -2.87
N ALA A 28 4.84 1.73 -4.06
CA ALA A 28 3.90 1.93 -5.17
C ALA A 28 3.55 0.59 -5.81
N LEU A 29 2.25 0.32 -5.91
CA LEU A 29 1.66 -0.87 -6.54
C LEU A 29 0.88 -0.42 -7.78
N SER A 30 1.27 -0.93 -8.94
CA SER A 30 0.55 -0.67 -10.19
C SER A 30 0.17 -1.95 -10.89
N GLY A 31 -0.95 -1.95 -11.61
CA GLY A 31 -1.45 -3.08 -12.38
C GLY A 31 -2.22 -4.11 -11.55
N ASP A 32 -2.33 -5.32 -12.10
CA ASP A 32 -3.00 -6.44 -11.45
C ASP A 32 -1.97 -7.24 -10.65
N ILE A 33 -2.12 -7.20 -9.31
CA ILE A 33 -1.24 -7.92 -8.40
C ILE A 33 -1.80 -9.34 -8.23
N GLU A 34 -1.15 -10.30 -8.90
CA GLU A 34 -1.42 -11.73 -8.74
C GLU A 34 -0.47 -12.36 -7.70
N ASP A 35 -0.75 -13.60 -7.26
CA ASP A 35 0.05 -14.33 -6.26
C ASP A 35 1.57 -14.29 -6.52
N ALA A 36 2.01 -14.33 -7.79
CA ALA A 36 3.43 -14.27 -8.16
C ALA A 36 4.11 -12.92 -7.82
N VAL A 37 3.31 -11.84 -7.72
CA VAL A 37 3.75 -10.47 -7.45
C VAL A 37 3.72 -10.18 -5.95
N VAL A 38 2.88 -10.87 -5.18
CA VAL A 38 2.77 -10.70 -3.72
C VAL A 38 4.12 -10.89 -3.04
N ALA A 39 4.94 -11.85 -3.49
CA ALA A 39 6.29 -12.05 -2.97
C ALA A 39 7.20 -10.80 -3.13
N LEU A 40 7.02 -10.02 -4.20
CA LEU A 40 7.76 -8.77 -4.40
C LEU A 40 7.28 -7.68 -3.45
N VAL A 41 5.98 -7.65 -3.14
CA VAL A 41 5.39 -6.74 -2.14
C VAL A 41 5.90 -7.10 -0.75
N GLU A 42 5.93 -8.38 -0.41
CA GLU A 42 6.51 -8.87 0.85
C GLU A 42 7.98 -8.47 0.98
N GLU A 43 8.79 -8.66 -0.07
CA GLU A 43 10.19 -8.26 -0.05
C GLU A 43 10.37 -6.74 0.13
N ALA A 44 9.58 -5.93 -0.60
CA ALA A 44 9.59 -4.48 -0.44
C ALA A 44 9.18 -4.04 0.97
N THR A 45 8.22 -4.76 1.58
CA THR A 45 7.77 -4.54 2.96
C THR A 45 8.87 -4.87 3.96
N LEU A 46 9.55 -6.01 3.80
CA LEU A 46 10.69 -6.41 4.64
C LEU A 46 11.85 -5.40 4.55
N ARG A 47 12.09 -4.83 3.37
CA ARG A 47 13.08 -3.74 3.20
C ARG A 47 12.66 -2.49 3.97
N ALA A 48 11.37 -2.12 3.91
CA ALA A 48 10.83 -1.01 4.68
C ALA A 48 10.93 -1.22 6.19
N GLU A 49 10.71 -2.44 6.66
CA GLU A 49 10.84 -2.81 8.09
C GLU A 49 12.28 -2.68 8.57
N ARG A 50 13.26 -3.09 7.75
CA ARG A 50 14.69 -2.95 8.07
C ARG A 50 15.16 -1.49 8.04
N ALA A 51 14.52 -0.63 7.26
CA ALA A 51 14.91 0.76 7.08
C ALA A 51 14.49 1.69 8.24
N THR A 52 13.90 1.18 9.33
CA THR A 52 13.40 1.97 10.48
C THR A 52 12.42 3.09 10.11
N ALA A 53 11.80 3.05 8.93
CA ALA A 53 10.84 4.05 8.50
C ALA A 53 9.62 4.04 9.44
N HIS A 54 9.26 5.21 9.97
CA HIS A 54 8.16 5.37 10.91
C HIS A 54 6.80 5.10 10.26
N LEU A 55 6.63 5.48 8.99
CA LEU A 55 5.37 5.32 8.27
C LEU A 55 5.54 4.45 7.01
N LEU A 56 4.68 3.44 6.85
CA LEU A 56 4.53 2.72 5.57
C LEU A 56 3.36 3.29 4.78
N VAL A 57 3.61 3.63 3.52
CA VAL A 57 2.55 3.98 2.59
C VAL A 57 2.53 2.96 1.47
N TYR A 58 1.36 2.38 1.22
CA TYR A 58 1.08 1.67 -0.03
C TYR A 58 0.34 2.63 -0.95
N ASP A 59 0.93 2.94 -2.09
CA ASP A 59 0.29 3.73 -3.13
C ASP A 59 -0.45 2.80 -4.09
N LEU A 60 -1.78 2.92 -4.09
CA LEU A 60 -2.72 2.05 -4.78
C LEU A 60 -3.39 2.74 -5.98
N ASP A 61 -2.99 3.98 -6.31
CA ASP A 61 -3.65 4.81 -7.33
C ASP A 61 -3.70 4.12 -8.71
N ALA A 62 -2.65 3.37 -9.03
CA ALA A 62 -2.52 2.62 -10.27
C ALA A 62 -2.86 1.12 -10.15
N MET A 63 -3.43 0.68 -9.03
CA MET A 63 -3.78 -0.73 -8.82
C MET A 63 -5.12 -1.06 -9.50
N GLY A 64 -5.14 -2.13 -10.30
CA GLY A 64 -6.37 -2.64 -10.94
C GLY A 64 -7.13 -3.65 -10.08
N PHE A 65 -6.41 -4.48 -9.33
CA PHE A 65 -6.97 -5.60 -8.58
C PHE A 65 -6.19 -5.95 -7.31
N CYS A 66 -6.91 -6.37 -6.27
CA CYS A 66 -6.36 -6.89 -5.02
C CYS A 66 -7.00 -8.26 -4.72
N ASP A 67 -6.19 -9.29 -4.59
CA ASP A 67 -6.63 -10.61 -4.13
C ASP A 67 -6.64 -10.73 -2.60
N SER A 68 -7.00 -11.90 -2.10
CA SER A 68 -6.96 -12.23 -0.68
C SER A 68 -5.55 -12.31 -0.10
N SER A 69 -4.55 -12.65 -0.93
CA SER A 69 -3.15 -12.81 -0.51
C SER A 69 -2.54 -11.46 -0.17
N LEU A 70 -2.70 -10.47 -1.08
CA LEU A 70 -2.31 -9.08 -0.88
C LEU A 70 -3.08 -8.46 0.29
N LEU A 71 -4.40 -8.65 0.37
CA LEU A 71 -5.18 -8.13 1.50
C LEU A 71 -4.69 -8.71 2.83
N ASN A 72 -4.44 -10.02 2.90
CA ASN A 72 -3.91 -10.66 4.10
C ASN A 72 -2.51 -10.13 4.46
N HIS A 73 -1.65 -9.90 3.46
CA HIS A 73 -0.35 -9.25 3.67
C HIS A 73 -0.51 -7.86 4.27
N LEU A 74 -1.33 -6.99 3.67
CA LEU A 74 -1.60 -5.64 4.16
C LEU A 74 -2.12 -5.66 5.61
N LEU A 75 -3.05 -6.56 5.93
CA LEU A 75 -3.58 -6.71 7.28
C LEU A 75 -2.52 -7.15 8.29
N ARG A 76 -1.66 -8.11 7.92
CA ARG A 76 -0.56 -8.55 8.78
C ARG A 76 0.42 -7.41 9.05
N THR A 77 0.78 -6.64 8.02
CA THR A 77 1.66 -5.48 8.18
C THR A 77 1.01 -4.40 9.04
N ALA A 78 -0.27 -4.07 8.81
CA ALA A 78 -0.99 -3.05 9.58
C ALA A 78 -1.18 -3.42 11.06
N ARG A 79 -1.14 -4.71 11.39
CA ARG A 79 -1.12 -5.18 12.79
C ARG A 79 0.22 -5.00 13.50
N GLN A 80 1.31 -4.84 12.74
CA GLN A 80 2.68 -4.74 13.28
C GLN A 80 3.17 -3.28 13.31
N ARG A 81 2.67 -2.44 12.42
CA ARG A 81 3.07 -1.03 12.26
C ARG A 81 1.94 -0.20 11.68
N HIS A 82 2.04 1.12 11.81
CA HIS A 82 1.11 2.03 11.16
C HIS A 82 1.27 1.96 9.64
N VAL A 83 0.18 1.62 8.96
CA VAL A 83 0.10 1.55 7.50
C VAL A 83 -0.93 2.55 7.00
N VAL A 84 -0.54 3.30 5.97
CA VAL A 84 -1.39 4.21 5.21
C VAL A 84 -1.60 3.67 3.80
N LEU A 85 -2.85 3.66 3.35
CA LEU A 85 -3.21 3.39 1.96
C LEU A 85 -3.46 4.72 1.27
N ALA A 86 -2.64 5.04 0.27
CA ALA A 86 -2.78 6.22 -0.56
C ALA A 86 -3.41 5.84 -1.91
N GLY A 87 -4.28 6.70 -2.44
CA GLY A 87 -4.88 6.46 -3.76
C GLY A 87 -5.83 5.27 -3.79
N THR A 88 -6.59 5.04 -2.72
CA THR A 88 -7.59 3.96 -2.72
C THR A 88 -8.63 4.22 -3.82
N ASN A 89 -8.79 3.26 -4.72
CA ASN A 89 -9.84 3.30 -5.73
C ASN A 89 -11.18 2.78 -5.15
N PRO A 90 -12.33 3.07 -5.78
CA PRO A 90 -13.65 2.63 -5.28
C PRO A 90 -13.78 1.10 -5.12
N PHE A 91 -13.00 0.33 -5.89
CA PHE A 91 -12.94 -1.12 -5.75
C PHE A 91 -12.29 -1.51 -4.41
N MET A 92 -11.17 -0.89 -4.05
CA MET A 92 -10.49 -1.13 -2.79
C MET A 92 -11.30 -0.67 -1.60
N ASP A 93 -11.92 0.51 -1.67
CA ASP A 93 -12.80 0.95 -0.59
C ASP A 93 -13.93 -0.05 -0.36
N ARG A 94 -14.57 -0.53 -1.44
CA ARG A 94 -15.61 -1.55 -1.33
C ARG A 94 -15.08 -2.87 -0.79
N LEU A 95 -13.89 -3.32 -1.21
CA LEU A 95 -13.29 -4.55 -0.70
C LEU A 95 -13.03 -4.45 0.80
N LEU A 96 -12.46 -3.35 1.26
CA LEU A 96 -12.19 -3.08 2.68
C LEU A 96 -13.48 -2.97 3.50
N ASP A 97 -14.52 -2.34 2.96
CA ASP A 97 -15.81 -2.19 3.61
C ASP A 97 -16.55 -3.53 3.72
N VAL A 98 -16.59 -4.32 2.63
CA VAL A 98 -17.26 -5.63 2.59
C VAL A 98 -16.54 -6.65 3.49
N THR A 99 -15.21 -6.59 3.55
CA THR A 99 -14.42 -7.45 4.45
C THR A 99 -14.41 -6.93 5.89
N GLY A 100 -14.93 -5.72 6.14
CA GLY A 100 -15.03 -5.11 7.46
C GLY A 100 -13.69 -4.64 8.04
N VAL A 101 -12.65 -4.51 7.22
CA VAL A 101 -11.28 -4.18 7.66
C VAL A 101 -10.85 -2.75 7.33
N ALA A 102 -11.74 -1.93 6.78
CA ALA A 102 -11.46 -0.53 6.47
C ALA A 102 -10.93 0.28 7.66
N HIS A 103 -11.34 -0.07 8.89
CA HIS A 103 -10.91 0.59 10.12
C HIS A 103 -9.46 0.25 10.55
N VAL A 104 -8.86 -0.79 9.97
CA VAL A 104 -7.48 -1.20 10.26
C VAL A 104 -6.46 -0.28 9.57
N PHE A 105 -6.87 0.37 8.49
CA PHE A 105 -6.00 1.18 7.65
C PHE A 105 -6.31 2.67 7.77
N THR A 106 -5.27 3.49 7.84
CA THR A 106 -5.41 4.92 7.55
C THR A 106 -5.49 5.09 6.03
N ARG A 107 -6.50 5.79 5.53
CA ARG A 107 -6.72 5.98 4.09
C ARG A 107 -6.59 7.45 3.74
N VAL A 108 -5.89 7.74 2.66
CA VAL A 108 -5.76 9.07 2.11
C VAL A 108 -5.94 9.04 0.60
N ALA A 109 -6.51 10.10 0.04
CA ALA A 109 -6.82 10.16 -1.38
C ALA A 109 -5.57 10.18 -2.27
N THR A 110 -4.43 10.66 -1.77
CA THR A 110 -3.21 10.84 -2.58
C THR A 110 -1.95 10.54 -1.78
N LEU A 111 -0.86 10.22 -2.47
CA LEU A 111 0.46 10.07 -1.85
C LEU A 111 0.93 11.35 -1.16
N ASP A 112 0.58 12.52 -1.69
CA ASP A 112 0.92 13.83 -1.11
C ASP A 112 0.25 14.05 0.26
N ALA A 113 -1.00 13.62 0.40
CA ALA A 113 -1.68 13.63 1.69
C ALA A 113 -0.98 12.69 2.69
N ALA A 114 -0.46 11.54 2.24
CA ALA A 114 0.30 10.64 3.11
C ALA A 114 1.62 11.27 3.60
N ARG A 115 2.30 12.04 2.75
CA ARG A 115 3.53 12.77 3.11
C ARG A 115 3.26 13.84 4.16
N SER A 116 2.12 14.51 4.05
CA SER A 116 1.70 15.54 5.02
C SER A 116 1.53 14.96 6.44
N LEU A 117 1.11 13.69 6.59
CA LEU A 117 0.99 13.04 7.90
C LEU A 117 2.33 13.00 8.67
N THR A 118 3.43 12.69 7.99
CA THR A 118 4.77 12.68 8.63
C THR A 118 5.28 14.08 8.96
N SER A 119 4.82 15.09 8.21
CA SER A 119 5.17 16.49 8.45
C SER A 119 4.44 17.03 9.69
N ASP A 120 3.19 16.63 9.89
CA ASP A 120 2.39 17.01 11.06
C ASP A 120 2.89 16.35 12.35
N GLU A 121 3.34 15.09 12.32
CA GLU A 121 3.93 14.45 13.50
C GLU A 121 5.21 15.14 13.98
N ARG A 122 6.02 15.68 13.07
CA ARG A 122 7.20 16.50 13.44
C ARG A 122 6.84 17.81 14.13
N ALA A 123 5.66 18.38 13.85
CA ALA A 123 5.22 19.61 14.48
C ALA A 123 4.77 19.43 15.95
N VAL A 124 4.53 18.18 16.39
CA VAL A 124 4.10 17.89 17.77
C VAL A 124 5.29 17.64 18.71
N ASP A 125 6.45 17.24 18.19
CA ASP A 125 7.65 16.92 19.00
C ASP A 125 8.49 18.18 19.38
N ASP A 126 8.28 19.33 18.73
CA ASP A 126 9.03 20.58 18.98
C ASP A 126 8.43 21.45 20.10
N ARG A 127 7.74 20.82 21.07
CA ARG A 127 7.06 21.51 22.20
C ARG A 127 7.44 20.99 23.59
N GLN A 128 8.61 20.36 23.74
CA GLN A 128 9.10 19.91 25.04
C GLN A 128 10.35 20.65 25.53
#